data_AF-A0A0R1TXT5-F1
#
_entry.id   AF-A0A0R1TXT5-F1
#
_cell.length_a   1.000
_cell.length_b   1.000
_cell.length_c   1.000
_cell.angle_alpha   90.00
_cell.angle_beta   90.00
_cell.angle_gamma   90.00
#
_symmetry.space_group_name_H-M   'P 1'
#
loop_
_entity.id
_entity.type
_entity.pdbx_description
1 polymer ?
#
loop_
_entity_poly.entity_id
_entity_poly.type
_entity_poly.pdbx_seq_one_letter_code
_entity_poly.pdbx_strand_id
1 'polypeptide(L)'
;MSPFTKHLLHAYKGYANFVLVFTRADYTGGVVKRRNQSNGKGVLAVVTGIQDDDIVNALVRMAHRASHQLTAATSAFLRQDPAAARLVISMDGQLNDDELRIDQLALRDAVAGTGYEQRWQDIATLLKVTDELERLGDYAVAIAVITTTNFAHRGHPTNNQADVWLTAMLNQVGKMLGMAVHAYARRDAGVAQEVALSDREVDRLYVRIRALLGPITPGEPALAVARLLSQSGDRSVNIAEWVVYRATGTLVALHHEHNGQLLDE
;
A
#
# COMPACT_ATOMS: atom_id res chain seq x y z
N MET A 1 -15.41 -5.40 -20.91
CA MET A 1 -14.79 -4.46 -19.96
C MET A 1 -15.84 -3.96 -18.99
N SER A 2 -15.59 -4.00 -17.69
CA SER A 2 -16.53 -3.47 -16.70
C SER A 2 -16.57 -1.92 -16.78
N PRO A 3 -17.65 -1.27 -16.33
CA PRO A 3 -17.72 0.19 -16.21
C PRO A 3 -16.55 0.77 -15.39
N PHE A 4 -16.10 0.03 -14.38
CA PHE A 4 -14.94 0.35 -13.55
C PHE A 4 -13.62 0.38 -14.35
N THR A 5 -13.39 -0.61 -15.23
CA THR A 5 -12.22 -0.62 -16.12
C THR A 5 -12.25 0.51 -17.15
N LYS A 6 -13.43 0.90 -17.65
CA LYS A 6 -13.57 2.04 -18.57
C LYS A 6 -13.30 3.37 -17.88
N HIS A 7 -13.70 3.54 -16.62
CA HIS A 7 -13.44 4.77 -15.85
C HIS A 7 -11.95 4.94 -15.55
N LEU A 8 -11.27 3.85 -15.15
CA LEU A 8 -9.81 3.83 -14.96
C LEU A 8 -9.03 4.16 -16.23
N LEU A 9 -9.43 3.64 -17.39
CA LEU A 9 -8.73 3.98 -18.64
C LEU A 9 -8.95 5.43 -19.09
N HIS A 10 -10.06 6.06 -18.69
CA HIS A 10 -10.37 7.44 -19.09
C HIS A 10 -9.69 8.48 -18.19
N ALA A 11 -9.51 8.19 -16.90
CA ALA A 11 -8.83 9.07 -15.95
C ALA A 11 -7.30 9.11 -16.13
N TYR A 12 -6.71 8.08 -16.75
CA TYR A 12 -5.25 7.89 -16.84
C TYR A 12 -4.64 8.15 -18.23
N LYS A 13 -5.37 8.79 -19.15
CA LYS A 13 -4.87 9.14 -20.50
C LYS A 13 -3.60 10.02 -20.52
N GLY A 14 -3.17 10.57 -19.36
CA GLY A 14 -1.92 11.32 -19.20
C GLY A 14 -0.77 10.58 -18.49
N TYR A 15 -0.98 9.36 -17.97
CA TYR A 15 -0.01 8.61 -17.16
C TYR A 15 0.22 7.21 -17.72
N ALA A 16 0.48 7.14 -19.02
CA ALA A 16 0.44 5.94 -19.85
C ALA A 16 1.43 4.80 -19.51
N ASN A 17 2.16 4.85 -18.39
CA ASN A 17 3.17 3.84 -18.09
C ASN A 17 2.84 2.87 -16.95
N PHE A 18 1.87 3.13 -16.07
CA PHE A 18 1.63 2.19 -14.95
C PHE A 18 0.16 2.14 -14.55
N VAL A 19 -0.60 1.34 -15.28
CA VAL A 19 -1.80 0.70 -14.74
C VAL A 19 -1.51 -0.79 -14.76
N LEU A 20 -1.24 -1.38 -13.59
CA LEU A 20 -1.26 -2.83 -13.42
C LEU A 20 -2.70 -3.30 -13.62
N VAL A 21 -3.04 -3.70 -14.86
CA VAL A 21 -4.32 -4.33 -15.18
C VAL A 21 -4.15 -5.83 -14.95
N PHE A 22 -4.44 -6.29 -13.73
CA PHE A 22 -4.60 -7.72 -13.46
C PHE A 22 -5.97 -8.18 -13.98
N THR A 23 -5.99 -9.23 -14.80
CA THR A 23 -7.22 -9.73 -15.41
C THR A 23 -7.78 -10.90 -14.61
N ARG A 24 -9.11 -11.06 -14.65
CA ARG A 24 -9.88 -12.10 -13.93
C ARG A 24 -9.43 -13.56 -14.21
N ALA A 25 -8.64 -13.79 -15.24
CA ALA A 25 -8.21 -15.14 -15.65
C ALA A 25 -7.17 -15.77 -14.69
N ASP A 26 -6.53 -14.98 -13.83
CA ASP A 26 -5.43 -15.46 -12.99
C ASP A 26 -5.89 -16.18 -11.69
N TYR A 27 -7.21 -16.25 -11.43
CA TYR A 27 -7.74 -16.59 -10.09
C TYR A 27 -8.87 -17.64 -10.02
N THR A 28 -9.26 -18.33 -11.10
CA THR A 28 -10.37 -19.31 -10.99
C THR A 28 -9.90 -20.76 -10.85
N GLY A 29 -9.72 -21.21 -9.61
CA GLY A 29 -9.55 -22.62 -9.24
C GLY A 29 -10.80 -23.21 -8.58
N GLY A 30 -11.64 -23.91 -9.36
CA GLY A 30 -12.50 -25.04 -8.93
C GLY A 30 -13.58 -24.84 -7.86
N VAL A 31 -14.86 -24.75 -8.28
CA VAL A 31 -16.03 -24.95 -7.40
C VAL A 31 -16.46 -26.42 -7.42
N VAL A 32 -16.47 -27.10 -6.27
CA VAL A 32 -17.14 -28.40 -6.09
C VAL A 32 -18.55 -28.18 -5.55
N LYS A 33 -19.58 -28.44 -6.36
CA LYS A 33 -20.97 -28.53 -5.91
C LYS A 33 -21.25 -29.93 -5.36
N ARG A 34 -21.80 -30.04 -4.15
CA ARG A 34 -22.65 -31.20 -3.78
C ARG A 34 -23.95 -30.77 -3.12
N ARG A 35 -25.04 -31.25 -3.71
CA ARG A 35 -26.42 -31.16 -3.23
C ARG A 35 -26.64 -32.34 -2.29
N ASN A 36 -27.38 -32.16 -1.19
CA ASN A 36 -28.10 -33.29 -0.62
C ASN A 36 -29.50 -32.89 -0.14
N GLN A 37 -30.48 -33.69 -0.54
CA GLN A 37 -31.87 -33.67 -0.10
C GLN A 37 -32.00 -34.69 1.04
N SER A 38 -32.50 -34.28 2.21
CA SER A 38 -33.54 -35.01 2.97
C SER A 38 -33.59 -34.52 4.43
N ASN A 39 -34.82 -34.23 4.85
CA ASN A 39 -35.32 -34.19 6.23
C ASN A 39 -34.93 -32.96 7.08
N GLY A 40 -35.86 -32.00 7.08
CA GLY A 40 -35.79 -30.79 7.89
C GLY A 40 -35.66 -31.05 9.37
N LYS A 41 -34.63 -30.43 9.97
CA LYS A 41 -34.59 -29.80 11.30
C LYS A 41 -33.23 -29.10 11.43
N GLY A 42 -33.26 -27.77 11.58
CA GLY A 42 -32.10 -26.90 11.79
C GLY A 42 -31.51 -26.31 10.50
N VAL A 43 -31.71 -25.01 10.27
CA VAL A 43 -30.82 -24.24 9.39
C VAL A 43 -29.65 -23.80 10.26
N LEU A 44 -28.62 -24.66 10.35
CA LEU A 44 -27.29 -24.16 10.65
C LEU A 44 -26.79 -23.56 9.34
N ALA A 45 -26.81 -22.24 9.25
CA ALA A 45 -26.09 -21.54 8.20
C ALA A 45 -24.59 -21.78 8.46
N VAL A 46 -24.06 -22.87 7.92
CA VAL A 46 -22.62 -23.01 7.72
C VAL A 46 -22.28 -21.94 6.68
N VAL A 47 -21.70 -20.84 7.14
CA VAL A 47 -21.06 -19.87 6.26
C VAL A 47 -19.94 -20.63 5.56
N THR A 48 -20.21 -21.10 4.35
CA THR A 48 -19.23 -21.77 3.53
C THR A 48 -18.17 -20.75 3.15
N GLY A 49 -16.97 -20.96 3.69
CA GLY A 49 -15.67 -20.40 3.30
C GLY A 49 -15.69 -19.05 2.61
N ILE A 50 -15.18 -18.03 3.29
CA ILE A 50 -14.58 -16.89 2.59
C ILE A 50 -13.45 -17.50 1.77
N GLN A 51 -13.58 -17.51 0.43
CA GLN A 51 -12.51 -17.99 -0.43
C GLN A 51 -11.32 -17.04 -0.28
N ASP A 52 -10.10 -17.56 -0.20
CA ASP A 52 -8.87 -16.75 -0.11
C ASP A 52 -8.84 -15.63 -1.17
N ASP A 53 -9.45 -15.87 -2.34
CA ASP A 53 -9.63 -14.89 -3.41
C ASP A 53 -10.37 -13.63 -2.96
N ASP A 54 -11.38 -13.70 -2.09
CA ASP A 54 -12.16 -12.51 -1.67
C ASP A 54 -11.34 -11.59 -0.76
N ILE A 55 -10.51 -12.18 0.12
CA ILE A 55 -9.60 -11.45 1.02
C ILE A 55 -8.41 -10.90 0.23
N VAL A 56 -7.78 -11.72 -0.61
CA VAL A 56 -6.66 -11.27 -1.45
C VAL A 56 -7.11 -10.16 -2.40
N ASN A 57 -8.28 -10.30 -3.04
CA ASN A 57 -8.84 -9.25 -3.87
C ASN A 57 -9.18 -7.98 -3.07
N ALA A 58 -9.61 -8.10 -1.81
CA ALA A 58 -9.82 -6.97 -0.92
C ALA A 58 -8.52 -6.22 -0.65
N LEU A 59 -7.47 -6.96 -0.29
CA LEU A 59 -6.17 -6.42 0.01
C LEU A 59 -5.54 -5.73 -1.21
N VAL A 60 -5.62 -6.34 -2.40
CA VAL A 60 -5.13 -5.73 -3.64
C VAL A 60 -5.86 -4.41 -3.93
N ARG A 61 -7.17 -4.34 -3.68
CA ARG A 61 -7.93 -3.08 -3.82
C ARG A 61 -7.49 -2.02 -2.81
N MET A 62 -7.28 -2.40 -1.55
CA MET A 62 -6.77 -1.50 -0.51
C MET A 62 -5.39 -0.95 -0.90
N ALA A 63 -4.48 -1.82 -1.36
CA ALA A 63 -3.15 -1.40 -1.80
C ALA A 63 -3.18 -0.47 -3.02
N HIS A 64 -4.06 -0.75 -3.99
CA HIS A 64 -4.27 0.16 -5.12
C HIS A 64 -4.77 1.53 -4.65
N ARG A 65 -5.66 1.57 -3.65
CA ARG A 65 -6.15 2.82 -3.06
C ARG A 65 -5.03 3.58 -2.34
N ALA A 66 -4.24 2.90 -1.51
CA ALA A 66 -3.10 3.50 -0.81
C ALA A 66 -2.10 4.10 -1.81
N SER A 67 -1.72 3.34 -2.84
CA SER A 67 -0.86 3.82 -3.93
C SER A 67 -1.44 5.05 -4.64
N HIS A 68 -2.75 5.02 -4.94
CA HIS A 68 -3.45 6.14 -5.58
C HIS A 68 -3.48 7.39 -4.69
N GLN A 69 -3.80 7.26 -3.39
CA GLN A 69 -3.83 8.39 -2.48
C GLN A 69 -2.43 9.01 -2.34
N LEU A 70 -1.39 8.19 -2.19
CA LEU A 70 0.00 8.67 -2.13
C LEU A 70 0.38 9.41 -3.42
N THR A 71 0.04 8.85 -4.58
CA THR A 71 0.30 9.47 -5.89
C THR A 71 -0.44 10.78 -6.06
N ALA A 72 -1.72 10.83 -5.68
CA ALA A 72 -2.55 12.03 -5.75
C ALA A 72 -2.03 13.12 -4.82
N ALA A 73 -1.61 12.77 -3.59
CA ALA A 73 -1.04 13.70 -2.63
C ALA A 73 0.26 14.31 -3.14
N THR A 74 1.21 13.49 -3.58
CA THR A 74 2.49 13.96 -4.13
C THR A 74 2.27 14.77 -5.41
N SER A 75 1.34 14.38 -6.27
CA SER A 75 1.00 15.15 -7.47
C SER A 75 0.34 16.49 -7.16
N ALA A 76 -0.45 16.57 -6.09
CA ALA A 76 -0.99 17.84 -5.61
C ALA A 76 0.11 18.75 -5.08
N PHE A 77 1.06 18.18 -4.33
CA PHE A 77 2.25 18.89 -3.85
C PHE A 77 3.09 19.46 -4.99
N LEU A 78 3.50 18.63 -5.96
CA LEU A 78 4.36 19.01 -7.08
C LEU A 78 3.70 20.08 -7.99
N ARG A 79 2.38 20.02 -8.16
CA ARG A 79 1.61 20.99 -8.95
C ARG A 79 1.17 22.21 -8.14
N GLN A 80 1.52 22.27 -6.85
CA GLN A 80 1.12 23.35 -5.94
C GLN A 80 -0.41 23.55 -5.92
N ASP A 81 -1.17 22.44 -5.92
CA ASP A 81 -2.61 22.41 -6.09
C ASP A 81 -3.32 22.08 -4.76
N PRO A 82 -3.65 23.10 -3.94
CA PRO A 82 -4.30 22.88 -2.65
C PRO A 82 -5.74 22.37 -2.78
N ALA A 83 -6.39 22.53 -3.94
CA ALA A 83 -7.72 21.97 -4.17
C ALA A 83 -7.64 20.45 -4.34
N ALA A 84 -6.70 19.96 -5.15
CA ALA A 84 -6.43 18.53 -5.27
C ALA A 84 -5.98 17.92 -3.93
N ALA A 85 -5.15 18.62 -3.15
CA ALA A 85 -4.74 18.16 -1.82
C ALA A 85 -5.93 18.00 -0.87
N ARG A 86 -6.88 18.96 -0.84
CA ARG A 86 -8.10 18.83 -0.04
C ARG A 86 -8.95 17.62 -0.41
N LEU A 87 -8.97 17.24 -1.70
CA LEU A 87 -9.67 16.01 -2.13
C LEU A 87 -9.01 14.77 -1.52
N VAL A 88 -7.69 14.70 -1.46
CA VAL A 88 -6.97 13.59 -0.79
C VAL A 88 -7.37 13.51 0.68
N ILE A 89 -7.33 14.63 1.41
CA ILE A 89 -7.74 14.70 2.82
C ILE A 89 -9.19 14.21 3.00
N SER A 90 -10.10 14.55 2.07
CA SER A 90 -11.49 14.10 2.16
C SER A 90 -11.70 12.59 1.93
N MET A 91 -10.69 11.89 1.42
CA MET A 91 -10.73 10.44 1.16
C MET A 91 -10.05 9.60 2.25
N ASP A 92 -9.54 10.22 3.32
CA ASP A 92 -8.80 9.61 4.43
C ASP A 92 -9.45 8.31 4.93
N GLY A 93 -10.72 8.38 5.35
CA GLY A 93 -11.42 7.24 5.93
C GLY A 93 -11.64 6.02 5.02
N GLN A 94 -11.36 6.11 3.71
CA GLN A 94 -11.56 4.98 2.80
C GLN A 94 -10.61 3.81 3.06
N LEU A 95 -9.37 4.07 3.49
CA LEU A 95 -8.43 3.00 3.84
C LEU A 95 -8.79 2.37 5.19
N ASN A 96 -9.25 3.18 6.14
CA ASN A 96 -9.71 2.71 7.45
C ASN A 96 -10.94 1.81 7.30
N ASP A 97 -11.86 2.16 6.39
CA ASP A 97 -13.01 1.32 6.03
C ASP A 97 -12.57 0.00 5.37
N ASP A 98 -11.57 0.05 4.47
CA ASP A 98 -11.02 -1.15 3.81
C ASP A 98 -10.33 -2.07 4.83
N GLU A 99 -9.52 -1.52 5.75
CA GLU A 99 -8.88 -2.23 6.87
C GLU A 99 -9.92 -2.92 7.74
N LEU A 100 -10.88 -2.16 8.29
CA LEU A 100 -11.93 -2.68 9.15
C LEU A 100 -12.71 -3.82 8.49
N ARG A 101 -12.98 -3.68 7.18
CA ARG A 101 -13.68 -4.72 6.41
C ARG A 101 -12.83 -5.98 6.28
N ILE A 102 -11.53 -5.86 5.99
CA ILE A 102 -10.62 -7.00 5.85
C ILE A 102 -10.44 -7.69 7.21
N ASP A 103 -10.26 -6.94 8.28
CA ASP A 103 -10.12 -7.46 9.65
C ASP A 103 -11.34 -8.26 10.07
N GLN A 104 -12.55 -7.76 9.78
CA GLN A 104 -13.78 -8.50 10.05
C GLN A 104 -13.87 -9.82 9.26
N LEU A 105 -13.37 -9.85 8.02
CA LEU A 105 -13.31 -11.08 7.21
C LEU A 105 -12.29 -12.06 7.80
N ALA A 106 -11.12 -11.56 8.17
CA ALA A 106 -10.04 -12.34 8.77
C ALA A 106 -10.48 -13.02 10.07
N LEU A 107 -11.12 -12.25 10.97
CA LEU A 107 -11.61 -12.76 12.26
C LEU A 107 -12.76 -13.77 12.09
N ARG A 108 -13.64 -13.57 11.09
CA ARG A 108 -14.68 -14.56 10.78
C ARG A 108 -14.09 -15.88 10.30
N ASP A 109 -13.06 -15.83 9.44
CA ASP A 109 -12.37 -17.04 8.98
C ASP A 109 -11.59 -17.74 10.11
N ALA A 110 -11.05 -16.96 11.05
CA ALA A 110 -10.41 -17.47 12.27
C ALA A 110 -11.35 -18.35 13.10
N VAL A 111 -12.59 -17.90 13.29
CA VAL A 111 -13.60 -18.58 14.13
C VAL A 111 -14.22 -19.79 13.41
N ALA A 112 -14.31 -19.76 12.08
CA ALA A 112 -14.97 -20.80 11.29
C ALA A 112 -14.10 -22.05 11.03
N GLY A 113 -12.78 -21.95 11.14
CA GLY A 113 -11.84 -23.01 10.73
C GLY A 113 -11.48 -24.02 11.82
N THR A 114 -11.21 -25.27 11.42
CA THR A 114 -10.52 -26.29 12.23
C THR A 114 -9.16 -26.62 11.60
N GLY A 115 -8.09 -26.03 12.12
CA GLY A 115 -6.71 -26.20 11.62
C GLY A 115 -5.82 -25.10 12.18
N TYR A 116 -4.78 -25.47 12.95
CA TYR A 116 -4.23 -24.56 13.95
C TYR A 116 -3.17 -23.58 13.41
N GLU A 117 -2.01 -24.01 12.89
CA GLU A 117 -0.87 -23.06 12.80
C GLU A 117 -0.79 -22.20 11.53
N GLN A 118 -0.89 -22.78 10.33
CA GLN A 118 -0.77 -22.01 9.07
C GLN A 118 -1.88 -20.95 8.91
N ARG A 119 -3.08 -21.24 9.40
CA ARG A 119 -4.22 -20.32 9.35
C ARG A 119 -3.99 -19.09 10.24
N TRP A 120 -3.45 -19.28 11.44
CA TRP A 120 -3.08 -18.14 12.30
C TRP A 120 -1.95 -17.31 11.69
N GLN A 121 -0.99 -17.93 11.00
CA GLN A 121 0.05 -17.20 10.27
C GLN A 121 -0.54 -16.34 9.16
N ASP A 122 -1.45 -16.89 8.35
CA ASP A 122 -2.11 -16.15 7.26
C ASP A 122 -2.94 -14.98 7.79
N ILE A 123 -3.71 -15.19 8.87
CA ILE A 123 -4.51 -14.14 9.52
C ILE A 123 -3.62 -13.08 10.14
N ALA A 124 -2.60 -13.46 10.92
CA ALA A 124 -1.68 -12.51 11.54
C ALA A 124 -0.95 -11.67 10.49
N THR A 125 -0.51 -12.29 9.40
CA THR A 125 0.11 -11.58 8.28
C THR A 125 -0.87 -10.61 7.64
N LEU A 126 -2.11 -11.04 7.37
CA LEU A 126 -3.13 -10.19 6.77
C LEU A 126 -3.39 -8.92 7.59
N LEU A 127 -3.63 -9.07 8.89
CA LEU A 127 -3.86 -7.94 9.82
C LEU A 127 -2.66 -6.98 9.88
N LYS A 128 -1.45 -7.53 9.77
CA LYS A 128 -0.24 -6.70 9.74
C LYS A 128 -0.09 -5.95 8.42
N VAL A 129 -0.38 -6.59 7.30
CA VAL A 129 -0.29 -5.93 5.99
C VAL A 129 -1.35 -4.84 5.84
N THR A 130 -2.55 -5.01 6.39
CA THR A 130 -3.59 -3.96 6.36
C THR A 130 -3.18 -2.73 7.17
N ASP A 131 -2.61 -2.88 8.37
CA ASP A 131 -2.06 -1.75 9.16
C ASP A 131 -0.97 -0.99 8.37
N GLU A 132 -0.06 -1.70 7.69
CA GLU A 132 0.98 -1.04 6.89
C GLU A 132 0.40 -0.30 5.66
N LEU A 133 -0.72 -0.78 5.09
CA LEU A 133 -1.42 -0.11 3.99
C LEU A 133 -2.20 1.12 4.45
N GLU A 134 -2.78 1.09 5.65
CA GLU A 134 -3.48 2.23 6.26
C GLU A 134 -2.49 3.36 6.56
N ARG A 135 -1.31 3.05 7.11
CA ARG A 135 -0.23 4.02 7.35
C ARG A 135 0.24 4.75 6.08
N LEU A 136 0.19 4.09 4.92
CA LEU A 136 0.47 4.75 3.64
C LEU A 136 -0.57 5.83 3.31
N GLY A 137 -1.82 5.61 3.70
CA GLY A 137 -2.90 6.59 3.67
C GLY A 137 -2.62 7.80 4.55
N ASP A 138 -2.25 7.56 5.81
CA ASP A 138 -1.84 8.62 6.74
C ASP A 138 -0.73 9.50 6.17
N TYR A 139 0.29 8.88 5.55
CA TYR A 139 1.37 9.63 4.91
C TYR A 139 0.90 10.43 3.70
N ALA A 140 -0.04 9.91 2.92
CA ALA A 140 -0.67 10.65 1.83
C ALA A 140 -1.45 11.88 2.36
N VAL A 141 -2.19 11.74 3.45
CA VAL A 141 -2.89 12.86 4.10
C VAL A 141 -1.88 13.88 4.64
N ALA A 142 -0.79 13.44 5.26
CA ALA A 142 0.27 14.34 5.73
C ALA A 142 0.89 15.16 4.58
N ILE A 143 1.18 14.54 3.43
CA ILE A 143 1.66 15.25 2.22
C ILE A 143 0.61 16.27 1.74
N ALA A 144 -0.67 15.91 1.75
CA ALA A 144 -1.75 16.80 1.36
C ALA A 144 -1.89 18.00 2.32
N VAL A 145 -1.74 17.79 3.62
CA VAL A 145 -1.73 18.86 4.64
C VAL A 145 -0.53 19.79 4.46
N ILE A 146 0.66 19.26 4.17
CA ILE A 146 1.85 20.06 3.82
C ILE A 146 1.54 20.96 2.60
N THR A 147 0.84 20.42 1.60
CA THR A 147 0.46 21.17 0.39
C THR A 147 -0.52 22.30 0.73
N THR A 148 -1.60 22.02 1.47
CA THR A 148 -2.60 23.05 1.79
C THR A 148 -2.06 24.17 2.67
N THR A 149 -1.13 23.87 3.58
CA THR A 149 -0.57 24.86 4.52
C THR A 149 0.56 25.71 3.92
N ASN A 150 1.44 25.13 3.09
CA ASN A 150 2.60 25.88 2.56
C ASN A 150 2.24 26.79 1.38
N PHE A 151 1.38 26.34 0.47
CA PHE A 151 1.03 27.10 -0.73
C PHE A 151 -0.01 28.19 -0.48
N ALA A 152 -0.75 28.11 0.63
CA ALA A 152 -1.65 29.18 1.04
C ALA A 152 -0.92 30.47 1.45
N HIS A 153 0.38 30.38 1.82
CA HIS A 153 1.07 31.48 2.50
C HIS A 153 2.40 31.93 1.89
N ARG A 154 3.15 31.06 1.19
CA ARG A 154 4.56 31.37 0.88
C ARG A 154 5.00 31.29 -0.57
N GLY A 155 4.25 30.61 -1.46
CA GLY A 155 4.68 30.38 -2.85
C GLY A 155 6.03 29.64 -2.91
N HIS A 156 6.03 28.34 -3.17
CA HIS A 156 7.29 27.59 -3.24
C HIS A 156 7.99 27.91 -4.57
N PRO A 157 9.25 28.36 -4.57
CA PRO A 157 10.03 28.38 -5.79
C PRO A 157 10.21 26.93 -6.24
N THR A 158 9.67 26.55 -7.39
CA THR A 158 9.84 25.20 -7.94
C THR A 158 11.34 24.94 -8.11
N ASN A 159 11.87 23.97 -7.36
CA ASN A 159 13.20 23.44 -7.60
C ASN A 159 13.05 22.25 -8.53
N ASN A 160 13.17 22.51 -9.84
CA ASN A 160 12.96 21.52 -10.88
C ASN A 160 13.72 20.20 -10.63
N GLN A 161 14.88 20.23 -9.97
CA GLN A 161 15.65 19.01 -9.70
C GLN A 161 15.08 18.19 -8.52
N ALA A 162 14.63 18.86 -7.45
CA ALA A 162 14.01 18.19 -6.30
C ALA A 162 12.68 17.54 -6.71
N ASP A 163 11.87 18.24 -7.52
CA ASP A 163 10.59 17.74 -8.03
C ASP A 163 10.76 16.48 -8.90
N VAL A 164 11.82 16.46 -9.72
CA VAL A 164 12.20 15.28 -10.52
C VAL A 164 12.56 14.09 -9.62
N TRP A 165 13.34 14.32 -8.56
CA TRP A 165 13.71 13.24 -7.63
C TRP A 165 12.55 12.77 -6.75
N LEU A 166 11.68 13.68 -6.29
CA LEU A 166 10.43 13.32 -5.61
C LEU A 166 9.54 12.45 -6.49
N THR A 167 9.42 12.78 -7.77
CA THR A 167 8.68 11.97 -8.74
C THR A 167 9.30 10.59 -8.92
N ALA A 168 10.64 10.52 -9.04
CA ALA A 168 11.35 9.24 -9.11
C ALA A 168 11.17 8.40 -7.85
N MET A 169 11.18 9.03 -6.68
CA MET A 169 11.02 8.39 -5.38
C MET A 169 9.61 7.84 -5.20
N LEU A 170 8.57 8.61 -5.55
CA LEU A 170 7.19 8.15 -5.60
C LEU A 170 7.03 6.92 -6.51
N ASN A 171 7.60 6.96 -7.72
CA ASN A 171 7.53 5.84 -8.65
C ASN A 171 8.19 4.58 -8.10
N GLN A 172 9.33 4.74 -7.42
CA GLN A 172 10.04 3.64 -6.80
C GLN A 172 9.25 3.02 -5.64
N VAL A 173 8.66 3.84 -4.77
CA VAL A 173 7.75 3.39 -3.71
C VAL A 173 6.54 2.65 -4.29
N GLY A 174 5.91 3.19 -5.35
CA GLY A 174 4.79 2.54 -6.01
C GLY A 174 5.15 1.16 -6.59
N LYS A 175 6.35 1.02 -7.17
CA LYS A 175 6.89 -0.26 -7.62
C LYS A 175 7.08 -1.23 -6.45
N MET A 176 7.69 -0.79 -5.36
CA MET A 176 7.93 -1.62 -4.18
C MET A 176 6.63 -2.13 -3.57
N LEU A 177 5.64 -1.26 -3.41
CA LEU A 177 4.32 -1.64 -2.92
C LEU A 177 3.65 -2.67 -3.84
N GLY A 178 3.71 -2.47 -5.16
CA GLY A 178 3.19 -3.42 -6.14
C GLY A 178 3.88 -4.80 -6.04
N MET A 179 5.20 -4.82 -5.87
CA MET A 179 5.96 -6.06 -5.67
C MET A 179 5.58 -6.75 -4.36
N ALA A 180 5.46 -6.00 -3.26
CA ALA A 180 5.11 -6.55 -1.94
C ALA A 180 3.71 -7.19 -1.94
N VAL A 181 2.73 -6.54 -2.58
CA VAL A 181 1.36 -7.07 -2.73
C VAL A 181 1.32 -8.26 -3.68
N HIS A 182 2.11 -8.24 -4.75
CA HIS A 182 2.26 -9.39 -5.64
C HIS A 182 2.84 -10.60 -4.92
N ALA A 183 3.91 -10.38 -4.13
CA ALA A 183 4.52 -11.40 -3.29
C ALA A 183 3.51 -11.95 -2.28
N TYR A 184 2.70 -11.08 -1.65
CA TYR A 184 1.63 -11.50 -0.77
C TYR A 184 0.61 -12.39 -1.49
N ALA A 185 0.08 -11.96 -2.62
CA ALA A 185 -0.95 -12.71 -3.36
C ALA A 185 -0.49 -14.11 -3.78
N ARG A 186 0.82 -14.29 -4.02
CA ARG A 186 1.42 -15.55 -4.46
C ARG A 186 2.15 -16.34 -3.37
N ARG A 187 2.21 -15.80 -2.14
CA ARG A 187 3.01 -16.36 -1.03
C ARG A 187 4.48 -16.55 -1.41
N ASP A 188 5.04 -15.59 -2.14
CA ASP A 188 6.37 -15.67 -2.75
C ASP A 188 7.42 -14.91 -1.91
N ALA A 189 8.18 -15.66 -1.11
CA ALA A 189 9.25 -15.10 -0.30
C ALA A 189 10.42 -14.55 -1.13
N GLY A 190 10.63 -15.06 -2.35
CA GLY A 190 11.70 -14.59 -3.23
C GLY A 190 11.43 -13.17 -3.71
N VAL A 191 10.23 -12.93 -4.24
CA VAL A 191 9.80 -11.57 -4.64
C VAL A 191 9.77 -10.63 -3.43
N ALA A 192 9.36 -11.10 -2.25
CA ALA A 192 9.38 -10.30 -1.04
C ALA A 192 10.81 -9.82 -0.68
N GLN A 193 11.82 -10.69 -0.78
CA GLN A 193 13.21 -10.30 -0.55
C GLN A 193 13.72 -9.24 -1.55
N GLU A 194 13.24 -9.27 -2.80
CA GLU A 194 13.57 -8.24 -3.79
C GLU A 194 13.03 -6.85 -3.44
N VAL A 195 11.93 -6.75 -2.69
CA VAL A 195 11.37 -5.46 -2.24
C VAL A 195 12.38 -4.71 -1.38
N ALA A 196 13.04 -5.39 -0.45
CA ALA A 196 14.07 -4.79 0.41
C ALA A 196 15.30 -4.32 -0.38
N LEU A 197 15.69 -5.05 -1.42
CA LEU A 197 16.77 -4.60 -2.31
C LEU A 197 16.39 -3.35 -3.10
N SER A 198 15.11 -3.22 -3.44
CA SER A 198 14.53 -2.09 -4.17
C SER A 198 14.48 -0.81 -3.32
N ASP A 199 14.42 -0.92 -2.00
CA ASP A 199 14.38 0.21 -1.06
C ASP A 199 15.64 1.07 -1.07
N ARG A 200 16.79 0.46 -1.39
CA ARG A 200 18.08 1.17 -1.51
C ARG A 200 18.04 2.36 -2.49
N GLU A 201 17.16 2.31 -3.49
CA GLU A 201 16.99 3.42 -4.42
C GLU A 201 16.17 4.58 -3.82
N VAL A 202 15.19 4.26 -2.96
CA VAL A 202 14.43 5.25 -2.19
C VAL A 202 15.37 6.02 -1.25
N ASP A 203 16.22 5.29 -0.51
CA ASP A 203 17.24 5.89 0.36
C ASP A 203 18.20 6.82 -0.40
N ARG A 204 18.70 6.37 -1.55
CA ARG A 204 19.61 7.18 -2.39
C ARG A 204 18.93 8.46 -2.86
N LEU A 205 17.68 8.39 -3.29
CA LEU A 205 16.91 9.56 -3.72
C LEU A 205 16.67 10.51 -2.54
N TYR A 206 16.32 9.99 -1.37
CA TYR A 206 16.16 10.78 -0.16
C TYR A 206 17.45 11.54 0.21
N VAL A 207 18.59 10.86 0.23
CA VAL A 207 19.90 11.47 0.52
C VAL A 207 20.24 12.57 -0.49
N ARG A 208 19.96 12.35 -1.79
CA ARG A 208 20.18 13.37 -2.83
C ARG A 208 19.30 14.60 -2.62
N ILE A 209 18.02 14.41 -2.30
CA ILE A 209 17.09 15.51 -2.01
C ILE A 209 17.57 16.29 -0.80
N ARG A 210 17.94 15.61 0.30
CA ARG A 210 18.50 16.25 1.50
C ARG A 210 19.76 17.05 1.19
N ALA A 211 20.70 16.48 0.41
CA ALA A 211 21.92 17.18 0.02
C ALA A 211 21.66 18.43 -0.84
N LEU A 212 20.62 18.41 -1.69
CA LEU A 212 20.23 19.54 -2.54
C LEU A 212 19.52 20.66 -1.75
N LEU A 213 18.65 20.29 -0.82
CA LEU A 213 17.80 21.23 -0.09
C LEU A 213 18.42 21.71 1.23
N GLY A 214 19.47 21.03 1.72
CA GLY A 214 20.10 21.33 2.99
C GLY A 214 19.50 20.55 4.17
N PRO A 215 19.85 20.90 5.43
CA PRO A 215 19.33 20.22 6.61
C PRO A 215 17.80 20.33 6.70
N ILE A 216 17.17 19.46 7.51
CA ILE A 216 15.74 19.51 7.83
C ILE A 216 15.49 20.76 8.69
N THR A 217 15.49 21.94 8.08
CA THR A 217 15.01 23.15 8.75
C THR A 217 13.49 23.14 8.72
N PRO A 218 12.82 23.54 9.82
CA PRO A 218 11.39 23.78 9.81
C PRO A 218 11.03 24.76 8.70
N GLY A 219 10.39 24.26 7.64
CA GLY A 219 9.92 25.08 6.52
C GLY A 219 10.37 24.68 5.12
N GLU A 220 11.11 23.57 4.93
CA GLU A 220 11.39 23.03 3.59
C GLU A 220 10.39 21.91 3.22
N PRO A 221 9.30 22.21 2.48
CA PRO A 221 8.19 21.28 2.29
C PRO A 221 8.59 20.08 1.43
N ALA A 222 9.48 20.26 0.46
CA ALA A 222 9.90 19.18 -0.43
C ALA A 222 10.70 18.11 0.33
N LEU A 223 11.51 18.50 1.31
CA LEU A 223 12.24 17.56 2.16
C LEU A 223 11.30 16.80 3.10
N ALA A 224 10.26 17.46 3.63
CA ALA A 224 9.23 16.78 4.43
C ALA A 224 8.45 15.75 3.60
N VAL A 225 8.10 16.07 2.35
CA VAL A 225 7.48 15.10 1.43
C VAL A 225 8.42 13.95 1.09
N ALA A 226 9.70 14.21 0.84
CA ALA A 226 10.69 13.16 0.61
C ALA A 226 10.79 12.21 1.81
N ARG A 227 10.74 12.75 3.04
CA ARG A 227 10.76 11.94 4.26
C ARG A 227 9.52 11.06 4.39
N LEU A 228 8.34 11.54 4.01
CA LEU A 228 7.10 10.75 4.00
C LEU A 228 7.15 9.64 2.93
N LEU A 229 7.70 9.94 1.74
CA LEU A 229 7.93 8.92 0.71
C LEU A 229 8.94 7.85 1.14
N SER A 230 10.00 8.23 1.87
CA SER A 230 10.95 7.26 2.44
C SER A 230 10.26 6.33 3.43
N GLN A 231 9.44 6.89 4.33
CA GLN A 231 8.65 6.07 5.25
C GLN A 231 7.65 5.17 4.51
N SER A 232 7.09 5.60 3.37
CA SER A 232 6.27 4.74 2.52
C SER A 232 7.06 3.57 1.89
N GLY A 233 8.34 3.78 1.58
CA GLY A 233 9.28 2.72 1.21
C GLY A 233 9.44 1.71 2.33
N ASP A 234 9.69 2.19 3.55
CA ASP A 234 9.81 1.35 4.75
C ASP A 234 8.56 0.49 4.97
N ARG A 235 7.35 1.06 4.80
CA ARG A 235 6.09 0.30 4.90
C ARG A 235 6.04 -0.85 3.90
N SER A 236 6.52 -0.63 2.68
CA SER A 236 6.56 -1.68 1.65
C SER A 236 7.53 -2.80 2.01
N VAL A 237 8.66 -2.48 2.63
CA VAL A 237 9.60 -3.49 3.18
C VAL A 237 8.97 -4.26 4.32
N ASN A 238 8.26 -3.61 5.24
CA ASN A 238 7.54 -4.29 6.32
C ASN A 238 6.51 -5.28 5.78
N ILE A 239 5.74 -4.90 4.76
CA ILE A 239 4.81 -5.82 4.09
C ILE A 239 5.57 -7.05 3.56
N ALA A 240 6.74 -6.85 2.94
CA ALA A 240 7.56 -7.94 2.45
C ALA A 240 8.09 -8.87 3.57
N GLU A 241 8.49 -8.32 4.72
CA GLU A 241 8.89 -9.10 5.90
C GLU A 241 7.75 -10.02 6.37
N TRP A 242 6.52 -9.48 6.41
CA TRP A 242 5.33 -10.26 6.73
C TRP A 242 5.04 -11.33 5.67
N VAL A 243 5.27 -11.06 4.39
CA VAL A 243 5.14 -12.09 3.33
C VAL A 243 6.15 -13.21 3.52
N VAL A 244 7.40 -12.91 3.89
CA VAL A 244 8.40 -13.94 4.20
C VAL A 244 7.96 -14.77 5.40
N TYR A 245 7.46 -14.13 6.46
CA TYR A 245 6.89 -14.84 7.61
C TYR A 245 5.73 -15.75 7.19
N ARG A 246 4.81 -15.25 6.37
CA ARG A 246 3.69 -16.05 5.85
C ARG A 246 4.16 -17.28 5.07
N ALA A 247 5.19 -17.15 4.25
CA ALA A 247 5.69 -18.22 3.41
C ALA A 247 6.52 -19.27 4.19
N THR A 248 7.30 -18.82 5.18
CA THR A 248 8.34 -19.64 5.83
C THR A 248 8.07 -19.97 7.30
N GLY A 249 7.14 -19.24 7.94
CA GLY A 249 6.88 -19.29 9.38
C GLY A 249 7.94 -18.58 10.24
N THR A 250 8.94 -17.93 9.64
CA THR A 250 10.03 -17.26 10.36
C THR A 250 9.99 -15.76 10.10
N LEU A 251 9.94 -14.97 11.18
CA LEU A 251 10.01 -13.52 11.09
C LEU A 251 11.45 -13.12 10.80
N VAL A 252 11.64 -12.30 9.78
CA VAL A 252 12.95 -11.79 9.38
C VAL A 252 12.92 -10.27 9.39
N ALA A 253 14.03 -9.65 9.75
CA ALA A 253 14.27 -8.25 9.47
C ALA A 253 14.94 -8.17 8.10
N LEU A 254 14.23 -7.63 7.11
CA LEU A 254 14.76 -7.35 5.78
C LEU A 254 15.34 -5.93 5.72
N HIS A 255 14.96 -5.06 6.64
CA HIS A 255 15.62 -3.77 6.86
C HIS A 255 17.10 -3.97 7.20
N HIS A 256 17.97 -3.28 6.44
CA HIS A 256 19.36 -3.10 6.88
C HIS A 256 19.38 -2.08 8.02
N GLU A 257 20.19 -2.30 9.07
CA GLU A 257 20.36 -1.40 10.23
C GLU A 257 20.97 -0.02 9.88
N HIS A 258 20.54 0.66 8.81
CA HIS A 258 21.04 1.97 8.40
C HIS A 258 20.18 3.16 8.85
N ASN A 259 18.99 2.92 9.41
CA ASN A 259 18.06 4.01 9.75
C ASN A 259 18.31 4.65 11.13
N GLY A 260 19.09 4.03 12.03
CA GLY A 260 19.35 4.60 13.37
C GLY A 260 20.33 5.79 13.40
N GLN A 261 21.13 6.02 12.35
CA GLN A 261 22.16 7.07 12.36
C GLN A 261 21.87 8.25 11.44
N LEU A 262 20.93 8.13 10.50
CA LEU A 262 20.61 9.19 9.54
C LEU A 262 19.35 10.00 9.91
N LEU A 263 18.60 9.55 10.93
CA LEU A 263 17.27 10.07 11.27
C LEU A 263 17.21 10.81 12.61
N ASP A 264 18.26 10.72 13.43
CA ASP A 264 18.34 11.35 14.76
C ASP A 264 19.15 12.67 14.78
N GLU A 265 19.53 13.23 13.61
CA GLU A 265 20.23 14.52 13.46
C GLU A 265 19.59 15.44 12.41
#